data_AF-A0A7C9ES76-F1
#
_entry.id   AF-A0A7C9ES76-F1
#
_cell.length_a   1.000
_cell.length_b   1.000
_cell.length_c   1.000
_cell.angle_alpha   90.00
_cell.angle_beta   90.00
_cell.angle_gamma   90.00
#
_symmetry.space_group_name_H-M   'P 1'
#
loop_
_entity.id
_entity.type
_entity.pdbx_description
1 polymer ?
#
loop_
_entity_poly.entity_id
_entity_poly.type
_entity_poly.pdbx_seq_one_letter_code
_entity_poly.pdbx_strand_id
1 'polypeptide(L)'
;VLSTHSLLEHTDVAVLLDNEAIYDICRRSLDIERPTYTNLNRLISQVISSLTASLRFDGALNVDVNEFQTNLVPYPRIHFMLSSYAPVISAEKAYHEQLSV
;
A
#
# COMPACT_ATOMS: atom_id res chain seq x y z
N VAL A 1 9.50 14.21 -12.07
CA VAL A 1 9.05 15.54 -12.54
C VAL A 1 8.30 15.46 -13.87
N LEU A 2 8.91 14.93 -14.95
CA LEU A 2 8.21 14.79 -16.25
C LEU A 2 6.93 13.93 -16.15
N SER A 3 7.03 12.72 -15.59
CA SER A 3 5.86 11.85 -15.36
C SER A 3 4.85 12.47 -14.39
N THR A 4 5.34 13.07 -13.31
CA THR A 4 4.52 13.75 -12.29
C THR A 4 3.69 14.88 -12.88
N HIS A 5 4.22 15.62 -13.86
CA HIS A 5 3.48 16.69 -14.53
C HIS A 5 2.23 16.15 -15.23
N SER A 6 2.37 15.08 -16.01
CA SER A 6 1.23 14.44 -16.69
C SER A 6 0.24 13.83 -15.71
N LEU A 7 0.73 13.17 -14.65
CA LEU A 7 -0.10 12.58 -13.60
C LEU A 7 -0.94 13.65 -12.87
N LEU A 8 -0.35 14.81 -12.59
CA LEU A 8 -1.02 15.89 -11.87
C LEU A 8 -2.27 16.42 -12.61
N GLU A 9 -2.32 16.29 -13.93
CA GLU A 9 -3.44 16.78 -14.75
C GLU A 9 -4.45 15.68 -15.10
N HIS A 10 -4.04 14.41 -15.13
CA HIS A 10 -4.82 13.32 -15.73
C HIS A 10 -5.11 12.17 -14.76
N THR A 11 -4.75 12.29 -13.49
CA THR A 11 -4.98 11.25 -12.48
C THR A 11 -5.79 11.80 -11.32
N ASP A 12 -6.85 11.09 -10.93
CA ASP A 12 -7.72 11.48 -9.82
C ASP A 12 -7.12 11.17 -8.46
N VAL A 13 -6.41 10.04 -8.35
CA VAL A 13 -5.75 9.56 -7.13
C VAL A 13 -4.46 8.82 -7.51
N ALA A 14 -3.34 9.18 -6.87
CA ALA A 14 -2.05 8.53 -7.04
C ALA A 14 -1.57 7.95 -5.70
N VAL A 15 -1.45 6.63 -5.61
CA VAL A 15 -0.89 5.96 -4.42
C VAL A 15 0.63 5.84 -4.59
N LEU A 16 1.37 6.40 -3.65
CA LEU A 16 2.83 6.38 -3.66
C LEU A 16 3.36 5.17 -2.90
N LEU A 17 4.24 4.40 -3.55
CA LEU A 17 4.94 3.27 -2.98
C LEU A 17 6.45 3.49 -3.14
N ASP A 18 7.12 3.75 -2.01
CA ASP A 18 8.55 4.00 -1.97
C ASP A 18 9.33 2.70 -1.81
N ASN A 19 10.20 2.39 -2.77
CA ASN A 19 11.04 1.21 -2.72
C ASN A 19 11.96 1.19 -1.49
N GLU A 20 12.54 2.33 -1.09
CA GLU A 20 13.46 2.39 0.05
C GLU A 20 12.73 2.05 1.35
N ALA A 21 11.55 2.62 1.56
CA ALA A 21 10.71 2.30 2.71
C ALA A 21 10.31 0.81 2.73
N ILE A 22 10.01 0.23 1.57
CA ILE A 22 9.66 -1.20 1.47
C ILE A 22 10.88 -2.08 1.74
N TYR A 23 12.08 -1.70 1.26
CA TYR A 23 13.33 -2.38 1.58
C TYR A 23 13.56 -2.43 3.10
N ASP A 24 13.35 -1.30 3.77
CA ASP A 24 13.48 -1.20 5.23
C ASP A 24 12.47 -2.07 5.98
N ILE A 25 11.21 -2.12 5.52
CA ILE A 25 10.19 -3.02 6.07
C ILE A 25 10.60 -4.48 5.88
N CYS A 26 11.07 -4.89 4.69
CA CYS A 26 11.52 -6.26 4.45
C CYS A 26 12.71 -6.64 5.34
N ARG A 27 13.63 -5.71 5.62
CA ARG A 27 14.78 -5.97 6.49
C ARG A 27 14.40 -6.07 7.96
N ARG A 28 13.58 -5.13 8.46
CA ARG A 28 13.27 -5.01 9.90
C ARG A 28 12.15 -5.95 10.34
N SER A 29 11.11 -6.11 9.53
CA SER A 29 9.90 -6.82 9.92
C SER A 29 9.86 -8.26 9.41
N LEU A 30 10.51 -8.53 8.26
CA LEU A 30 10.54 -9.86 7.65
C LEU A 30 11.90 -10.58 7.84
N ASP A 31 12.87 -9.93 8.48
CA ASP A 31 14.24 -10.43 8.72
C ASP A 31 14.98 -10.87 7.43
N ILE A 32 14.69 -10.21 6.30
CA ILE A 32 15.34 -10.50 5.02
C ILE A 32 16.55 -9.58 4.86
N GLU A 33 17.76 -10.11 5.06
CA GLU A 33 19.02 -9.33 5.00
C GLU A 33 19.22 -8.61 3.66
N ARG A 34 18.95 -9.31 2.55
CA ARG A 34 19.10 -8.81 1.18
C ARG A 34 17.79 -8.96 0.40
N PRO A 35 16.81 -8.06 0.58
CA PRO A 35 15.55 -8.14 -0.14
C PRO A 35 15.77 -8.02 -1.65
N THR A 36 15.02 -8.81 -2.41
CA THR A 36 14.98 -8.76 -3.88
C THR A 36 13.70 -8.09 -4.36
N TYR A 37 13.63 -7.68 -5.63
CA TYR A 37 12.37 -7.17 -6.20
C TYR A 37 11.19 -8.14 -6.06
N THR A 38 11.44 -9.44 -6.01
CA THR A 38 10.39 -10.43 -5.72
C THR A 38 9.80 -10.25 -4.32
N ASN A 39 10.63 -9.91 -3.32
CA ASN A 39 10.15 -9.64 -1.96
C ASN A 39 9.33 -8.34 -1.92
N LEU A 40 9.84 -7.28 -2.55
CA LEU A 40 9.16 -5.98 -2.65
C LEU A 40 7.81 -6.13 -3.34
N ASN A 41 7.79 -6.76 -4.52
CA ASN A 41 6.60 -6.94 -5.32
C ASN A 41 5.54 -7.80 -4.61
N ARG A 42 5.95 -8.76 -3.78
CA ARG A 42 5.01 -9.51 -2.93
C ARG A 42 4.31 -8.60 -1.92
N LEU A 43 5.06 -7.74 -1.22
CA LEU A 43 4.45 -6.80 -0.29
C LEU A 43 3.54 -5.79 -1.01
N ILE A 44 4.01 -5.23 -2.12
CA ILE A 44 3.23 -4.31 -2.95
C ILE A 44 1.94 -4.97 -3.43
N SER A 45 2.01 -6.23 -3.87
CA SER A 45 0.83 -6.97 -4.33
C SER A 45 -0.21 -7.17 -3.22
N GLN A 46 0.23 -7.38 -1.98
CA GLN A 46 -0.68 -7.49 -0.83
C GLN A 46 -1.37 -6.15 -0.54
N VAL A 47 -0.63 -5.04 -0.57
CA VAL A 47 -1.18 -3.68 -0.39
C VAL A 47 -2.19 -3.34 -1.48
N ILE A 48 -1.86 -3.58 -2.76
CA ILE A 48 -2.78 -3.29 -3.87
C ILE A 48 -4.00 -4.22 -3.82
N SER A 49 -3.80 -5.47 -3.43
CA SER A 49 -4.90 -6.42 -3.25
C SER A 49 -5.87 -5.97 -2.15
N SER A 50 -5.36 -5.46 -1.01
CA SER A 50 -6.21 -4.95 0.06
C SER A 50 -6.94 -3.66 -0.33
N LEU A 51 -6.27 -2.74 -1.03
CA LEU A 51 -6.90 -1.51 -1.55
C LEU A 51 -8.06 -1.78 -2.51
N THR A 52 -7.99 -2.85 -3.29
CA THR A 52 -9.02 -3.24 -4.26
C THR A 52 -9.97 -4.33 -3.76
N ALA A 53 -9.87 -4.73 -2.49
CA ALA A 53 -10.67 -5.83 -1.94
C ALA A 53 -12.17 -5.51 -1.96
N SER A 54 -12.56 -4.26 -1.66
CA SER A 54 -13.95 -3.80 -1.66
C SER A 54 -14.62 -3.88 -3.03
N LEU A 55 -13.86 -3.84 -4.12
CA LEU A 55 -14.38 -3.99 -5.49
C LEU A 55 -14.54 -5.46 -5.90
N ARG A 56 -13.80 -6.36 -5.25
CA ARG A 56 -13.69 -7.78 -5.65
C ARG A 56 -14.54 -8.70 -4.79
N PHE A 57 -14.79 -8.31 -3.55
CA PHE A 57 -15.53 -9.10 -2.57
C PHE A 57 -16.59 -8.25 -1.90
N ASP A 58 -17.74 -8.87 -1.64
CA ASP A 58 -18.80 -8.23 -0.88
C ASP A 58 -18.36 -8.06 0.58
N GLY A 59 -18.47 -6.84 1.10
CA GLY A 59 -17.99 -6.47 2.43
C GLY A 59 -18.88 -5.44 3.10
N ALA A 60 -18.74 -5.30 4.43
CA ALA A 60 -19.52 -4.32 5.20
C ALA A 60 -19.14 -2.85 4.89
N LEU A 61 -17.94 -2.63 4.33
CA LEU A 61 -17.41 -1.34 3.89
C LEU A 61 -17.13 -1.44 2.39
N ASN A 62 -18.15 -1.21 1.57
CA ASN A 62 -18.04 -1.17 0.11
C ASN A 62 -17.47 0.18 -0.33
N VAL A 63 -16.18 0.39 -0.09
CA VAL A 63 -15.47 1.59 -0.54
C VAL A 63 -15.25 1.50 -2.05
N ASP A 64 -15.93 2.33 -2.83
CA ASP A 64 -15.68 2.47 -4.27
C ASP A 64 -14.37 3.26 -4.50
N VAL A 65 -13.72 3.06 -5.64
CA VAL A 65 -12.50 3.82 -6.00
C VAL A 65 -12.78 5.32 -6.05
N ASN A 66 -13.99 5.72 -6.46
CA ASN A 66 -14.42 7.11 -6.46
C ASN A 66 -14.51 7.72 -5.05
N GLU A 67 -14.72 6.88 -4.02
CA GLU A 67 -14.75 7.35 -2.63
C GLU A 67 -13.35 7.70 -2.14
N PHE A 68 -12.28 7.10 -2.67
CA PHE A 68 -10.92 7.54 -2.34
C PHE A 68 -10.70 8.99 -2.77
N GLN A 69 -11.14 9.38 -3.96
CA GLN A 69 -11.07 10.77 -4.41
C GLN A 69 -11.92 11.67 -3.50
N THR A 70 -13.18 11.31 -3.30
CA THR A 70 -14.14 12.15 -2.54
C THR A 70 -13.72 12.36 -1.09
N ASN A 71 -13.17 11.33 -0.44
CA ASN A 71 -12.87 11.36 0.99
C ASN A 71 -11.44 11.82 1.31
N LEU A 72 -10.48 11.60 0.41
CA LEU A 72 -9.05 11.78 0.71
C LEU A 72 -8.37 12.85 -0.15
N VAL A 73 -9.03 13.37 -1.20
CA VAL A 73 -8.50 14.43 -2.07
C VAL A 73 -9.26 15.74 -1.83
N PRO A 74 -8.77 16.62 -0.93
CA PRO A 74 -9.45 17.90 -0.65
C PRO A 74 -9.29 18.92 -1.78
N TYR A 75 -8.24 18.80 -2.60
CA TYR A 75 -7.97 19.68 -3.73
C TYR A 75 -7.44 18.89 -4.93
N PRO A 76 -7.82 19.23 -6.18
CA PRO A 76 -7.46 18.45 -7.37
C PRO A 76 -5.96 18.23 -7.60
N ARG A 77 -5.08 19.11 -7.08
CA ARG A 77 -3.62 18.98 -7.23
C ARG A 77 -2.93 18.26 -6.06
N ILE A 78 -3.67 17.90 -5.02
CA ILE A 78 -3.17 17.23 -3.80
C ILE A 78 -3.82 15.85 -3.72
N HIS A 79 -3.53 15.01 -4.72
CA HIS A 79 -4.09 13.65 -4.85
C HIS A 79 -3.04 12.55 -4.66
N PHE A 80 -1.95 12.85 -3.95
CA PHE A 80 -0.87 11.90 -3.68
C PHE A 80 -1.05 11.26 -2.31
N MET A 81 -1.44 9.99 -2.30
CA MET A 81 -1.74 9.25 -1.09
C MET A 81 -0.56 8.40 -0.64
N LEU A 82 -0.34 8.39 0.68
CA LEU A 82 0.58 7.46 1.33
C LEU A 82 -0.21 6.25 1.82
N SER A 83 0.28 5.05 1.53
CA SER A 83 -0.30 3.80 2.03
C SER A 83 0.48 3.30 3.24
N SER A 84 -0.24 2.80 4.24
CA SER A 84 0.31 2.07 5.38
C SER A 84 -0.39 0.72 5.48
N TYR A 85 0.37 -0.33 5.77
CA TYR A 85 -0.14 -1.69 5.83
C TYR A 85 0.41 -2.40 7.05
N ALA A 86 -0.49 -3.04 7.80
CA ALA A 86 -0.18 -3.86 8.95
C ALA A 86 -1.20 -5.01 9.04
N PRO A 87 -0.82 -6.17 9.60
CA PRO A 87 0.53 -6.51 10.07
C PRO A 87 1.47 -6.93 8.93
N VAL A 88 2.77 -6.70 9.11
CA VAL A 88 3.85 -7.24 8.25
C VAL A 88 4.82 -8.00 9.14
N ILE A 89 4.73 -9.33 9.17
CA ILE A 89 5.45 -10.19 10.12
C ILE A 89 6.07 -11.36 9.35
N SER A 90 7.26 -11.80 9.77
CA SER A 90 7.89 -12.99 9.19
C SER A 90 7.09 -14.26 9.53
N ALA A 91 7.15 -15.26 8.65
CA ALA A 91 6.43 -16.52 8.86
C ALA A 91 6.85 -17.23 10.15
N GLU A 92 8.12 -17.08 10.56
CA GLU A 92 8.64 -17.66 11.81
C GLU A 92 8.04 -16.97 13.05
N LYS A 93 7.95 -15.64 13.04
CA LYS A 93 7.39 -14.85 14.15
C LYS A 93 5.87 -14.99 14.25
N ALA A 94 5.18 -15.20 13.14
CA ALA A 94 3.73 -15.32 13.09
C ALA A 94 3.15 -16.47 13.94
N TYR A 95 3.92 -17.54 14.18
CA TYR A 95 3.49 -18.67 15.01
C TYR A 95 3.80 -18.52 16.50
N HIS A 96 4.72 -17.62 16.87
CA HIS A 96 5.29 -17.53 18.23
C HIS A 96 4.80 -16.31 19.02
N GLU A 97 4.24 -15.29 18.35
CA GLU A 97 3.72 -14.08 19.00
C GLU A 97 2.18 -14.06 18.98
N GLN A 98 1.56 -13.94 20.17
CA GLN A 98 0.14 -13.57 20.25
C GLN A 98 0.01 -12.10 19.82
N LEU A 99 -0.65 -11.88 18.68
CA LEU A 99 -1.02 -10.54 18.21
C LEU A 99 -1.92 -9.87 19.24
N SER A 100 -1.40 -8.91 20.00
CA SER A 100 -2.23 -7.99 20.79
C SER A 100 -2.55 -6.78 19.92
N VAL A 101 -3.83 -6.59 19.59
CA VAL A 101 -4.37 -5.43 18.88
C VAL A 101 -4.43 -4.23 19.81
#